data_AF-A0A3N6RRN5-F1
#
_entry.id   AF-A0A3N6RRN5-F1
#
_cell.length_a   1.000
_cell.length_b   1.000
_cell.length_c   1.000
_cell.angle_alpha   90.00
_cell.angle_beta   90.00
_cell.angle_gamma   90.00
#
_symmetry.space_group_name_H-M   'P 1'
#
loop_
_entity.id
_entity.type
_entity.pdbx_description
1 polymer ?
#
loop_
_entity_poly.entity_id
_entity_poly.type
_entity_poly.pdbx_seq_one_letter_code
_entity_poly.pdbx_strand_id
1 'polypeptide(L)'
;MPNTPDTYGRSIQLGASRRRLEDARVLHGQKRWNGAIYMGGYAIECALKSLICYEEKKHNFKDTKAYKKIKIQGSNLHNLAVFLDYVNSVQRAIALDRTNSYKDAWNTVSSLWHNDRLRYSDKSGQEQDSERFIKAVEKLHRLLLDKQG
;
A
#
# COMPACT_ATOMS: atom_id res chain seq x y z
N MET A 1 -7.66 -30.83 6.65
CA MET A 1 -7.52 -29.39 6.92
C MET A 1 -7.27 -28.70 5.59
N PRO A 2 -8.18 -27.86 5.05
CA PRO A 2 -7.91 -27.24 3.77
C PRO A 2 -6.84 -26.15 3.96
N ASN A 3 -5.80 -26.29 3.14
CA ASN A 3 -4.68 -25.39 2.88
C ASN A 3 -5.12 -23.92 2.89
N THR A 4 -5.02 -23.22 4.02
CA THR A 4 -5.23 -21.77 4.05
C THR A 4 -4.14 -21.15 3.18
N PRO A 5 -4.48 -20.42 2.10
CA PRO A 5 -3.47 -19.81 1.26
C PRO A 5 -2.59 -18.91 2.12
N ASP A 6 -1.26 -19.05 2.01
CA ASP A 6 -0.34 -18.19 2.71
C ASP A 6 -0.46 -16.75 2.18
N THR A 7 -1.26 -15.94 2.85
CA THR A 7 -1.52 -14.55 2.44
C THR A 7 -0.31 -13.64 2.66
N TYR A 8 0.79 -14.12 3.23
CA TYR A 8 1.96 -13.32 3.60
C TYR A 8 3.18 -13.54 2.68
N GLY A 9 3.11 -14.49 1.74
CA GLY A 9 4.17 -14.72 0.77
C GLY A 9 4.49 -13.47 -0.07
N ARG A 10 5.78 -13.19 -0.30
CA ARG A 10 6.26 -12.01 -1.05
C ARG A 10 5.61 -11.89 -2.43
N SER A 11 5.58 -12.99 -3.18
CA SER A 11 5.00 -13.04 -4.53
C SER A 11 3.48 -12.89 -4.50
N ILE A 12 2.83 -13.43 -3.47
CA ILE A 12 1.38 -13.31 -3.25
C ILE A 12 1.01 -11.86 -2.95
N GLN A 13 1.75 -11.20 -2.05
CA GLN A 13 1.60 -9.77 -1.76
C GLN A 13 1.85 -8.91 -3.01
N LEU A 14 2.88 -9.21 -3.80
CA LEU A 14 3.14 -8.48 -5.05
C LEU A 14 2.02 -8.68 -6.09
N GLY A 15 1.52 -9.90 -6.26
CA GLY A 15 0.40 -10.18 -7.15
C GLY A 15 -0.88 -9.49 -6.68
N ALA A 16 -1.13 -9.49 -5.37
CA ALA A 16 -2.26 -8.79 -4.79
C ALA A 16 -2.16 -7.28 -5.03
N SER A 17 -0.98 -6.66 -4.87
CA SER A 17 -0.83 -5.21 -5.05
C SER A 17 -1.26 -4.74 -6.44
N ARG A 18 -0.89 -5.49 -7.48
CA ARG A 18 -1.26 -5.21 -8.88
C ARG A 18 -2.77 -5.31 -9.09
N ARG A 19 -3.38 -6.41 -8.66
CA ARG A 19 -4.83 -6.61 -8.77
C ARG A 19 -5.63 -5.57 -7.97
N ARG A 20 -5.17 -5.19 -6.78
CA ARG A 20 -5.83 -4.16 -5.96
C ARG A 20 -5.79 -2.78 -6.65
N LEU A 21 -4.73 -2.46 -7.38
CA LEU A 21 -4.67 -1.23 -8.18
C LEU A 21 -5.63 -1.29 -9.38
N GLU A 22 -5.72 -2.43 -10.07
CA GLU A 22 -6.71 -2.67 -11.13
C GLU A 22 -8.14 -2.52 -10.58
N ASP A 23 -8.45 -3.17 -9.46
CA ASP A 23 -9.73 -3.07 -8.76
C ASP A 23 -10.05 -1.59 -8.42
N ALA A 24 -9.07 -0.84 -7.92
CA ALA A 24 -9.24 0.58 -7.57
C ALA A 24 -9.61 1.45 -8.79
N ARG A 25 -8.95 1.23 -9.94
CA ARG A 25 -9.25 1.93 -11.19
C ARG A 25 -10.66 1.64 -11.70
N VAL A 26 -11.07 0.37 -11.66
CA VAL A 26 -12.42 -0.04 -12.05
C VAL A 26 -13.47 0.62 -11.15
N LEU A 27 -13.27 0.58 -9.83
CA LEU A 27 -14.20 1.19 -8.87
C LEU A 27 -14.35 2.69 -9.07
N HIS A 28 -13.26 3.40 -9.38
CA HIS A 28 -13.32 4.82 -9.71
C HIS A 28 -14.15 5.09 -10.96
N GLY A 29 -13.92 4.35 -12.05
CA GLY A 29 -14.71 4.45 -13.27
C GLY A 29 -16.20 4.14 -13.07
N GLN A 30 -16.52 3.32 -12.07
CA GLN A 30 -17.89 3.02 -11.64
C GLN A 30 -18.42 3.97 -10.56
N LYS A 31 -17.77 5.12 -10.33
CA LYS A 31 -18.15 6.15 -9.35
C LYS A 31 -18.24 5.65 -7.90
N ARG A 32 -17.54 4.54 -7.59
CA ARG A 32 -17.40 3.98 -6.23
C ARG A 32 -16.14 4.55 -5.57
N TRP A 33 -16.08 5.86 -5.38
CA TRP A 33 -14.87 6.59 -5.02
C TRP A 33 -14.24 6.17 -3.69
N ASN A 34 -15.04 6.01 -2.63
CA ASN A 34 -14.55 5.47 -1.35
C ASN A 34 -13.99 4.06 -1.52
N GLY A 35 -14.65 3.22 -2.32
CA GLY A 35 -14.16 1.87 -2.66
C GLY A 35 -12.86 1.90 -3.45
N ALA A 36 -12.69 2.85 -4.37
CA ALA A 36 -11.47 3.03 -5.13
C ALA A 36 -10.29 3.44 -4.23
N ILE A 37 -10.49 4.42 -3.34
CA ILE A 37 -9.48 4.83 -2.35
C ILE A 37 -9.14 3.65 -1.44
N TYR A 38 -10.16 2.91 -1.00
CA TYR A 38 -10.01 1.75 -0.16
C TYR A 38 -9.09 0.68 -0.77
N MET A 39 -9.37 0.29 -2.01
CA MET A 39 -8.59 -0.72 -2.74
C MET A 39 -7.20 -0.21 -3.12
N GLY A 40 -7.07 1.06 -3.49
CA GLY A 40 -5.78 1.66 -3.83
C GLY A 40 -4.81 1.69 -2.64
N GLY A 41 -5.29 1.92 -1.41
CA GLY A 41 -4.43 1.84 -0.24
C GLY A 41 -3.94 0.41 0.05
N TYR A 42 -4.77 -0.63 -0.18
CA TYR A 42 -4.28 -2.01 -0.13
C TYR A 42 -3.24 -2.32 -1.21
N ALA A 43 -3.34 -1.68 -2.38
CA ALA A 43 -2.29 -1.84 -3.39
C ALA A 43 -0.93 -1.39 -2.85
N ILE A 44 -0.88 -0.23 -2.17
CA ILE A 44 0.35 0.27 -1.53
C ILE A 44 0.78 -0.61 -0.35
N GLU A 45 -0.14 -1.01 0.51
CA GLU A 45 0.16 -1.92 1.64
C GLU A 45 0.82 -3.22 1.15
N CYS A 46 0.20 -3.87 0.17
CA CYS A 46 0.69 -5.14 -0.37
C CYS A 46 2.06 -4.98 -1.06
N ALA A 47 2.27 -3.88 -1.79
CA ALA A 47 3.55 -3.57 -2.39
C ALA A 47 4.63 -3.35 -1.31
N LEU A 48 4.35 -2.57 -0.27
CA LEU A 48 5.28 -2.35 0.85
C LEU A 48 5.63 -3.66 1.56
N LYS A 49 4.66 -4.52 1.87
CA LYS A 49 4.91 -5.84 2.49
C LYS A 49 5.84 -6.70 1.63
N SER A 50 5.64 -6.68 0.30
CA SER A 50 6.51 -7.39 -0.64
C SER A 50 7.93 -6.81 -0.69
N LEU A 51 8.05 -5.48 -0.71
CA LEU A 51 9.34 -4.79 -0.72
C LEU A 51 10.12 -4.99 0.58
N ILE A 52 9.46 -4.99 1.74
CA ILE A 52 10.10 -5.34 3.02
C ILE A 52 10.68 -6.76 2.95
N CYS A 53 9.92 -7.72 2.42
CA CYS A 53 10.43 -9.08 2.20
C CYS A 53 11.68 -9.08 1.30
N TYR A 54 11.67 -8.28 0.24
CA TYR A 54 12.81 -8.16 -0.67
C TYR A 54 14.05 -7.56 0.02
N GLU A 55 13.92 -6.41 0.70
CA GLU A 55 15.04 -5.75 1.39
C GLU A 55 15.62 -6.62 2.53
N GLU A 56 14.76 -7.37 3.23
CA GLU A 56 15.17 -8.28 4.31
C GLU A 56 15.58 -9.68 3.82
N LYS A 57 15.54 -9.95 2.51
CA LYS A 57 15.86 -11.24 1.90
C LYS A 57 15.01 -12.39 2.48
N LYS A 58 13.70 -12.19 2.59
CA LYS A 58 12.71 -13.15 3.06
C LYS A 58 11.69 -13.49 1.97
N HIS A 59 11.13 -14.69 2.04
CA HIS A 59 10.06 -15.12 1.13
C HIS A 59 8.66 -14.87 1.70
N ASN A 60 8.53 -14.68 3.01
CA ASN A 60 7.27 -14.45 3.70
C ASN A 60 7.37 -13.24 4.63
N PHE A 61 6.34 -12.39 4.65
CA PHE A 61 6.31 -11.19 5.49
C PHE A 61 6.37 -11.52 6.99
N LYS A 62 5.82 -12.65 7.43
CA LYS A 62 5.88 -13.09 8.85
C LYS A 62 7.31 -13.35 9.33
N ASP A 63 8.24 -13.63 8.43
CA ASP A 63 9.64 -13.92 8.75
C ASP A 63 10.49 -12.64 8.89
N THR A 64 9.92 -11.49 8.53
CA THR A 64 10.61 -10.20 8.57
C THR A 64 10.73 -9.66 9.99
N LYS A 65 11.78 -8.90 10.24
CA LYS A 65 11.98 -8.11 11.46
C LYS A 65 10.87 -7.08 11.61
N ALA A 66 10.43 -6.48 10.49
CA ALA A 66 9.29 -5.57 10.46
C ALA A 66 8.03 -6.21 11.09
N TYR A 67 7.60 -7.39 10.60
CA TYR A 67 6.41 -8.06 11.12
C TYR A 67 6.51 -8.34 12.62
N LYS A 68 7.65 -8.86 13.08
CA LYS A 68 7.88 -9.17 14.50
C LYS A 68 7.77 -7.91 15.35
N LYS A 69 8.41 -6.80 14.93
CA LYS A 69 8.41 -5.54 15.68
C LYS A 69 7.03 -4.89 15.70
N ILE A 70 6.30 -4.88 14.59
CA ILE A 70 4.92 -4.35 14.51
C ILE A 70 3.99 -5.13 15.45
N LYS A 71 4.11 -6.47 15.46
CA LYS A 71 3.31 -7.33 16.35
C LYS A 71 3.62 -7.07 17.83
N ILE A 72 4.89 -6.93 18.19
CA ILE A 72 5.32 -6.63 19.57
C ILE A 72 4.81 -5.25 20.02
N GLN A 73 4.82 -4.25 19.13
CA GLN A 73 4.35 -2.91 19.41
C GLN A 73 2.81 -2.78 19.47
N GLY A 74 2.07 -3.88 19.27
CA GLY A 74 0.60 -3.86 19.21
C GLY A 74 0.04 -3.00 18.08
N SER A 75 0.87 -2.65 17.10
CA SER A 75 0.51 -1.73 16.03
C SER A 75 -0.33 -2.44 14.96
N ASN A 76 -1.26 -1.70 14.36
CA ASN A 76 -2.11 -2.23 13.30
C ASN A 76 -1.25 -2.62 12.07
N LEU A 77 -1.36 -3.87 11.61
CA LEU A 77 -0.71 -4.40 10.39
C LEU A 77 -1.24 -3.79 9.07
N HIS A 78 -1.98 -2.68 9.19
CA HIS A 78 -2.52 -1.87 8.11
C HIS A 78 -2.08 -0.39 8.19
N ASN A 79 -1.04 -0.08 8.98
CA ASN A 79 -0.50 1.27 9.05
C ASN A 79 0.65 1.46 8.04
N LEU A 80 0.40 2.24 6.98
CA LEU A 80 1.37 2.52 5.91
C LEU A 80 2.62 3.24 6.41
N ALA A 81 2.47 4.17 7.38
CA ALA A 81 3.59 4.92 7.93
C ALA A 81 4.61 3.98 8.59
N VAL A 82 4.10 3.02 9.36
CA VAL A 82 4.94 2.01 10.03
C VAL A 82 5.68 1.15 9.02
N PHE A 83 5.07 0.81 7.87
CA PHE A 83 5.77 0.03 6.85
C PHE A 83 6.87 0.82 6.14
N LEU A 84 6.67 2.12 5.89
CA LEU A 84 7.69 2.95 5.24
C LEU A 84 9.00 3.00 6.04
N ASP A 85 8.93 2.91 7.36
CA ASP A 85 10.09 2.88 8.26
C ASP A 85 11.01 1.66 8.06
N TYR A 86 10.52 0.61 7.40
CA TYR A 86 11.30 -0.60 7.09
C TYR A 86 11.76 -0.67 5.63
N VAL A 87 11.58 0.40 4.85
CA VAL A 87 11.88 0.42 3.42
C VAL A 87 12.84 1.55 3.07
N ASN A 88 14.12 1.31 3.30
CA ASN A 88 15.18 2.33 3.17
C ASN A 88 15.36 2.81 1.72
N SER A 89 15.07 1.97 0.72
CA SER A 89 15.17 2.36 -0.69
C SER A 89 14.13 3.41 -1.08
N VAL A 90 12.92 3.32 -0.53
CA VAL A 90 11.80 4.24 -0.80
C VAL A 90 11.99 5.54 -0.04
N GLN A 91 12.37 5.48 1.23
CA GLN A 91 12.70 6.67 2.01
C GLN A 91 13.78 7.51 1.32
N ARG A 92 14.85 6.86 0.83
CA ARG A 92 15.89 7.54 0.05
C ARG A 92 15.36 8.13 -1.26
N ALA A 93 14.50 7.42 -1.98
CA ALA A 93 13.91 7.93 -3.21
C ALA A 93 13.02 9.17 -2.96
N ILE A 94 12.24 9.18 -1.87
CA ILE A 94 11.45 10.33 -1.45
C ILE A 94 12.36 11.50 -1.08
N ALA A 95 13.42 11.26 -0.31
CA ALA A 95 14.34 12.30 0.16
C ALA A 95 15.16 12.95 -0.98
N LEU A 96 15.49 12.19 -2.02
CA LEU A 96 16.26 12.67 -3.18
C LEU A 96 15.39 13.37 -4.23
N ASP A 97 14.07 13.26 -4.15
CA ASP A 97 13.14 13.88 -5.09
C ASP A 97 12.99 15.38 -4.85
N ARG A 98 13.64 16.18 -5.70
CA ARG A 98 13.60 17.65 -5.65
C ARG A 98 12.26 18.26 -6.05
N THR A 99 11.38 17.48 -6.70
CA THR A 99 10.08 17.97 -7.17
C THR A 99 8.98 17.85 -6.10
N ASN A 100 9.27 17.21 -4.96
CA ASN A 100 8.32 16.79 -3.93
C ASN A 100 7.22 15.83 -4.44
N SER A 101 7.30 15.36 -5.67
CA SER A 101 6.31 14.51 -6.33
C SER A 101 6.01 13.22 -5.55
N TYR A 102 7.02 12.53 -5.01
CA TYR A 102 6.81 11.33 -4.20
C TYR A 102 6.36 11.66 -2.78
N LYS A 103 6.83 12.77 -2.20
CA LYS A 103 6.41 13.23 -0.89
C LYS A 103 4.92 13.60 -0.89
N ASP A 104 4.47 14.31 -1.91
CA ASP A 104 3.07 14.74 -2.06
C ASP A 104 2.15 13.55 -2.35
N ALA A 105 2.62 12.59 -3.15
CA ALA A 105 1.91 11.34 -3.37
C ALA A 105 1.78 10.54 -2.06
N TRP A 106 2.86 10.43 -1.28
CA TRP A 106 2.84 9.76 0.03
C TRP A 106 1.90 10.44 1.01
N ASN A 107 1.95 11.77 1.11
CA ASN A 107 1.05 12.56 1.94
C ASN A 107 -0.40 12.32 1.54
N THR A 108 -0.71 12.32 0.23
CA THR A 108 -2.06 12.05 -0.26
C THR A 108 -2.56 10.65 0.12
N VAL A 109 -1.72 9.63 -0.07
CA VAL A 109 -2.12 8.24 0.26
C VAL A 109 -2.30 8.07 1.77
N SER A 110 -1.35 8.53 2.56
CA SER A 110 -1.40 8.39 4.03
C SER A 110 -2.50 9.23 4.68
N SER A 111 -2.88 10.38 4.09
CA SER A 111 -3.93 11.25 4.63
C SER A 111 -5.35 10.81 4.27
N LEU A 112 -5.54 10.15 3.12
CA LEU A 112 -6.89 9.77 2.66
C LEU A 112 -7.24 8.32 2.99
N TRP A 113 -6.24 7.45 3.13
CA TRP A 113 -6.50 6.04 3.38
C TRP A 113 -6.72 5.73 4.85
N HIS A 114 -7.99 5.71 5.25
CA HIS A 114 -8.44 5.30 6.58
C HIS A 114 -9.35 4.08 6.46
N ASN A 115 -8.81 2.88 6.73
CA ASN A 115 -9.45 1.59 6.44
C ASN A 115 -10.90 1.50 6.95
N ASP A 116 -11.13 1.74 8.24
CA ASP A 116 -12.47 1.59 8.84
C ASP A 116 -13.46 2.64 8.34
N ARG A 117 -13.02 3.90 8.23
CA ARG A 117 -13.86 5.00 7.74
C ARG A 117 -14.29 4.77 6.31
N LEU A 118 -13.38 4.34 5.43
CA LEU A 118 -13.68 4.09 4.03
C LEU A 118 -14.54 2.84 3.81
N ARG A 119 -14.28 1.77 4.58
CA ARG A 119 -15.00 0.49 4.45
C ARG A 119 -16.46 0.60 4.89
N TYR A 120 -16.72 1.30 5.99
CA TYR A 120 -18.05 1.36 6.60
C TYR A 120 -18.80 2.67 6.32
N SER A 121 -18.26 3.55 5.46
CA SER A 121 -18.99 4.75 5.07
C SER A 121 -20.22 4.40 4.25
N ASP A 122 -21.33 5.06 4.57
CA ASP A 122 -22.57 5.12 3.80
C ASP A 122 -22.51 6.08 2.60
N LYS A 123 -21.41 6.83 2.45
CA LYS A 123 -21.20 7.81 1.38
C LYS A 123 -20.39 7.20 0.24
N SER A 124 -20.67 7.66 -0.99
CA SER A 124 -19.90 7.26 -2.17
C SER A 124 -18.47 7.81 -2.17
N GLY A 125 -18.19 8.88 -1.42
CA GLY A 125 -16.92 9.63 -1.44
C GLY A 125 -16.97 10.88 -2.32
N GLN A 126 -15.82 11.43 -2.69
CA GLN A 126 -15.71 12.51 -3.67
C GLN A 126 -14.86 12.05 -4.86
N GLU A 127 -15.29 12.38 -6.07
CA GLU A 127 -14.58 12.01 -7.30
C GLU A 127 -13.16 12.58 -7.35
N GLN A 128 -13.00 13.86 -7.02
CA GLN A 128 -11.72 14.57 -7.01
C GLN A 128 -10.72 13.92 -6.03
N ASP A 129 -11.18 13.53 -4.84
CA ASP A 129 -10.35 12.82 -3.86
C ASP A 129 -9.90 11.47 -4.41
N SER A 130 -10.83 10.71 -5.02
CA SER A 130 -10.49 9.41 -5.62
C SER A 130 -9.55 9.53 -6.80
N GLU A 131 -9.71 10.53 -7.65
CA GLU A 131 -8.82 10.77 -8.80
C GLU A 131 -7.41 11.15 -8.31
N ARG A 132 -7.31 12.10 -7.38
CA ARG A 132 -6.03 12.50 -6.78
C ARG A 132 -5.35 11.32 -6.10
N PHE A 133 -6.12 10.51 -5.38
CA PHE A 133 -5.62 9.34 -4.68
C PHE A 133 -5.10 8.28 -5.65
N ILE A 134 -5.85 7.94 -6.72
CA ILE A 134 -5.39 6.97 -7.71
C ILE A 134 -4.09 7.41 -8.36
N LYS A 135 -3.97 8.68 -8.79
CA LYS A 135 -2.72 9.21 -9.36
C LYS A 135 -1.54 9.08 -8.39
N ALA A 136 -1.77 9.31 -7.10
CA ALA A 136 -0.77 9.13 -6.05
C ALA A 136 -0.39 7.64 -5.87
N VAL A 137 -1.38 6.74 -5.84
CA VAL A 137 -1.16 5.29 -5.74
C VAL A 137 -0.38 4.78 -6.94
N GLU A 138 -0.73 5.15 -8.17
CA GLU A 138 -0.02 4.71 -9.37
C GLU A 138 1.46 5.12 -9.35
N LYS A 139 1.71 6.35 -8.91
CA LYS A 139 3.07 6.90 -8.80
C LYS A 139 3.90 6.13 -7.77
N LEU A 140 3.35 5.92 -6.57
CA LEU A 140 4.03 5.19 -5.51
C LEU A 140 4.16 3.71 -5.84
N HIS A 141 3.13 3.09 -6.40
CA HIS A 141 3.14 1.68 -6.78
C HIS A 141 4.24 1.40 -7.80
N ARG A 142 4.39 2.26 -8.82
CA ARG A 142 5.52 2.19 -9.76
C ARG A 142 6.86 2.26 -9.03
N LEU A 143 7.06 3.28 -8.18
CA LEU A 143 8.28 3.42 -7.39
C LEU A 143 8.58 2.16 -6.56
N LEU A 144 7.58 1.61 -5.88
CA LEU A 144 7.73 0.42 -5.05
C LEU A 144 8.14 -0.79 -5.88
N LEU A 145 7.50 -1.00 -7.03
CA LEU A 145 7.85 -2.08 -7.95
C LEU A 145 9.27 -1.94 -8.49
N ASP A 146 9.68 -0.74 -8.90
CA ASP A 146 11.03 -0.47 -9.42
C ASP A 146 12.13 -0.75 -8.38
N LYS A 147 11.82 -0.69 -7.08
CA LYS A 147 12.76 -1.03 -5.99
C LYS A 147 12.85 -2.52 -5.68
N GLN A 148 12.01 -3.36 -6.28
CA GLN A 148 11.93 -4.78 -5.97
C GLN A 148 12.72 -5.71 -6.89
N GLY A 149 13.46 -5.16 -7.86
CA GLY A 149 14.17 -5.91 -8.90
C GLY A 149 13.25 -6.26 -10.07
#